data_AF-A0A1Q5PAY2-F1
#
_entry.id   AF-A0A1Q5PAY2-F1
#
_cell.length_a   1.000
_cell.length_b   1.000
_cell.length_c   1.000
_cell.angle_alpha   90.00
_cell.angle_beta   90.00
_cell.angle_gamma   90.00
#
_symmetry.space_group_name_H-M   'P 1'
#
loop_
_entity.id
_entity.type
_entity.pdbx_description
1 polymer ?
#
loop_
_entity_poly.entity_id
_entity_poly.type
_entity_poly.pdbx_seq_one_letter_code
_entity_poly.pdbx_strand_id
1 'polypeptide(L)'
;MCWGSGTVAATCNTAPVSEPAVAQGQTSGSRQHDAAKERRKKIKPKNERTPAAAAVTSSRNITRASVSKRSDEGYYAELVIMDSGLPLRNPQDLQMTGSSGSQVSDGSHILFENFGLPFEGTVRFKSPNKMNTVIYERVISFKINEAGRWVVRVDI
;
A
#
# COMPACT_ATOMS: atom_id res chain seq x y z
N MET A 1 -3.28 -21.03 33.96
CA MET A 1 -2.78 -22.41 33.93
C MET A 1 -2.69 -22.88 32.50
N CYS A 2 -1.62 -23.60 32.24
CA CYS A 2 -1.06 -23.99 30.96
C CYS A 2 -1.91 -25.02 30.18
N TRP A 3 -1.56 -25.21 28.91
CA TRP A 3 -1.25 -26.47 28.17
C TRP A 3 -1.55 -26.19 26.69
N GLY A 4 -0.57 -26.26 25.78
CA GLY A 4 0.15 -27.47 25.35
C GLY A 4 -0.67 -28.11 24.21
N SER A 5 -0.16 -28.62 23.09
CA SER A 5 1.15 -28.99 22.59
C SER A 5 0.94 -29.26 21.08
N GLY A 6 1.95 -29.22 20.22
CA GLY A 6 2.35 -30.49 19.60
C GLY A 6 2.99 -30.32 18.23
N THR A 7 4.26 -30.72 18.21
CA THR A 7 5.28 -30.91 17.17
C THR A 7 4.94 -32.01 16.14
N VAL A 8 5.48 -31.91 14.90
CA VAL A 8 6.24 -32.93 14.10
C VAL A 8 6.52 -32.31 12.70
N ALA A 9 7.69 -32.28 12.03
CA ALA A 9 8.92 -33.08 11.85
C ALA A 9 8.99 -33.77 10.46
N ALA A 10 10.22 -33.88 9.93
CA ALA A 10 10.73 -34.57 8.71
C ALA A 10 10.89 -33.68 7.44
N THR A 11 12.09 -33.39 6.89
CA THR A 11 13.27 -34.22 6.48
C THR A 11 12.87 -35.17 5.35
N CYS A 12 13.53 -35.38 4.21
CA CYS A 12 14.91 -35.27 3.70
C CYS A 12 14.84 -35.41 2.16
N ASN A 13 15.88 -35.02 1.43
CA ASN A 13 16.37 -35.78 0.27
C ASN A 13 17.86 -35.45 0.06
N THR A 14 18.77 -36.35 0.39
CA THR A 14 19.23 -37.52 -0.40
C THR A 14 20.24 -37.09 -1.48
N ALA A 15 21.52 -37.35 -1.18
CA ALA A 15 22.68 -37.29 -2.09
C ALA A 15 22.58 -38.39 -3.19
N PRO A 16 23.46 -38.43 -4.21
CA PRO A 16 24.72 -39.17 -4.00
C PRO A 16 25.93 -38.82 -4.93
N VAL A 17 27.10 -39.41 -4.56
CA VAL A 17 28.23 -39.90 -5.42
C VAL A 17 29.26 -38.86 -5.91
N SER A 18 30.48 -38.78 -5.35
CA SER A 18 31.73 -39.59 -5.55
C SER A 18 32.34 -39.39 -6.96
N GLU A 19 33.63 -39.11 -7.23
CA GLU A 19 34.91 -39.55 -6.65
C GLU A 19 36.10 -38.72 -7.27
N PRO A 20 37.43 -39.02 -7.10
CA PRO A 20 38.45 -38.03 -6.73
C PRO A 20 39.48 -37.67 -7.82
N ALA A 21 40.18 -36.53 -7.62
CA ALA A 21 41.31 -36.09 -8.45
C ALA A 21 42.65 -36.28 -7.69
N VAL A 22 43.62 -36.90 -8.37
CA VAL A 22 44.99 -37.19 -7.89
C VAL A 22 45.99 -36.18 -8.45
N ALA A 23 46.92 -35.77 -7.58
CA ALA A 23 48.31 -35.31 -7.79
C ALA A 23 48.64 -33.88 -8.33
N GLN A 24 49.18 -33.09 -7.38
CA GLN A 24 50.48 -32.40 -7.34
C GLN A 24 50.98 -31.52 -8.50
N GLY A 25 51.37 -30.29 -8.13
CA GLY A 25 52.36 -29.46 -8.81
C GLY A 25 52.74 -28.21 -7.99
N GLN A 26 54.02 -28.06 -7.66
CA GLN A 26 54.69 -26.94 -6.96
C GLN A 26 54.51 -25.61 -7.75
N THR A 27 54.60 -24.38 -7.22
CA THR A 27 55.77 -23.73 -6.58
C THR A 27 55.40 -22.36 -5.97
N SER A 28 56.07 -22.05 -4.86
CA SER A 28 56.52 -20.77 -4.27
C SER A 28 56.18 -19.41 -4.93
N GLY A 29 55.77 -18.45 -4.09
CA GLY A 29 55.86 -17.01 -4.38
C GLY A 29 55.30 -16.13 -3.24
N SER A 30 56.20 -15.36 -2.62
CA SER A 30 56.00 -14.47 -1.47
C SER A 30 55.25 -13.16 -1.80
N ARG A 31 54.47 -12.62 -0.84
CA ARG A 31 54.53 -11.22 -0.32
C ARG A 31 53.32 -10.87 0.57
N GLN A 32 53.63 -10.26 1.71
CA GLN A 32 52.71 -9.57 2.61
C GLN A 32 52.00 -8.41 1.88
N HIS A 33 50.73 -8.13 2.22
CA HIS A 33 50.25 -6.83 2.70
C HIS A 33 48.70 -6.84 2.89
N ASP A 34 48.31 -6.36 4.08
CA ASP A 34 47.15 -5.52 4.38
C ASP A 34 45.69 -6.04 4.38
N ALA A 35 45.13 -5.87 5.59
CA ALA A 35 43.83 -5.28 5.89
C ALA A 35 42.57 -6.09 5.52
N ALA A 36 42.12 -6.86 6.52
CA ALA A 36 40.74 -7.30 6.67
C ALA A 36 39.80 -6.06 6.71
N LYS A 37 39.28 -5.68 5.55
CA LYS A 37 38.28 -4.63 5.41
C LYS A 37 36.92 -5.21 5.80
N GLU A 38 36.65 -5.15 7.10
CA GLU A 38 35.37 -5.37 7.76
C GLU A 38 34.26 -4.60 7.02
N ARG A 39 33.52 -5.29 6.14
CA ARG A 39 32.37 -4.70 5.44
C ARG A 39 31.19 -4.63 6.40
N ARG A 40 31.26 -3.68 7.34
CA ARG A 40 30.10 -3.23 8.12
C ARG A 40 29.04 -2.70 7.15
N LYS A 41 28.01 -3.51 6.89
CA LYS A 41 26.78 -3.04 6.23
C LYS A 41 26.18 -1.97 7.13
N LYS A 42 26.42 -0.70 6.80
CA LYS A 42 25.78 0.46 7.41
C LYS A 42 24.27 0.31 7.21
N ILE A 43 23.56 -0.08 8.26
CA ILE A 43 22.10 0.04 8.34
C ILE A 43 21.82 1.53 8.28
N LYS A 44 21.25 1.99 7.16
CA LYS A 44 20.85 3.39 7.00
C LYS A 44 19.78 3.70 8.05
N PRO A 45 19.87 4.82 8.78
CA PRO A 45 18.87 5.19 9.77
C PRO A 45 17.50 5.32 9.09
N LYS A 46 16.49 4.75 9.75
CA LYS A 46 15.08 4.79 9.37
C LYS A 46 14.67 6.26 9.29
N ASN A 47 14.65 6.77 8.06
CA ASN A 47 14.33 8.14 7.73
C ASN A 47 13.02 8.53 8.43
N GLU A 48 13.08 9.59 9.23
CA GLU A 48 11.93 10.25 9.81
C GLU A 48 11.08 10.75 8.65
N ARG A 49 10.10 9.93 8.23
CA ARG A 49 9.24 10.22 7.09
C ARG A 49 8.39 11.42 7.48
N THR A 50 8.68 12.56 6.86
CA THR A 50 7.72 13.65 6.76
C THR A 50 6.37 13.07 6.32
N PRO A 51 5.26 13.49 6.97
CA PRO A 51 3.94 12.99 6.62
C PRO A 51 3.68 13.29 5.14
N ALA A 52 3.29 12.27 4.38
CA ALA A 52 2.95 12.44 2.97
C ALA A 52 1.80 13.44 2.84
N ALA A 53 1.84 14.29 1.80
CA ALA A 53 0.83 15.32 1.54
C ALA A 53 -0.61 14.75 1.56
N ALA A 54 -0.79 13.59 0.93
CA ALA A 54 -1.98 12.77 1.06
C ALA A 54 -1.65 11.31 0.85
N ALA A 55 -2.43 10.41 1.45
CA ALA A 55 -2.28 8.97 1.27
C ALA A 55 -3.60 8.23 1.49
N VAL A 56 -3.79 7.11 0.78
CA VAL A 56 -4.80 6.11 1.12
C VAL A 56 -4.30 5.33 2.34
N THR A 57 -5.07 5.31 3.42
CA THR A 57 -4.71 4.63 4.67
C THR A 57 -5.22 3.20 4.71
N SER A 58 -6.40 2.92 4.13
CA SER A 58 -6.97 1.59 4.04
C SER A 58 -7.85 1.44 2.81
N SER A 59 -7.89 0.24 2.23
CA SER A 59 -8.81 -0.11 1.15
C SER A 59 -9.32 -1.54 1.32
N ARG A 60 -10.59 -1.78 0.97
CA ARG A 60 -11.24 -3.08 1.02
C ARG A 60 -12.10 -3.29 -0.23
N ASN A 61 -11.98 -4.46 -0.85
CA ASN A 61 -12.76 -4.89 -2.03
C ASN A 61 -12.63 -3.96 -3.24
N ILE A 62 -11.46 -3.35 -3.43
CA ILE A 62 -11.18 -2.35 -4.46
C ILE A 62 -9.92 -2.75 -5.20
N THR A 63 -9.90 -2.53 -6.52
CA THR A 63 -8.77 -2.87 -7.38
C THR A 63 -7.64 -1.85 -7.22
N ARG A 64 -7.97 -0.55 -7.23
CA ARG A 64 -6.99 0.53 -7.06
C ARG A 64 -7.63 1.73 -6.38
N ALA A 65 -6.88 2.42 -5.53
CA ALA A 65 -7.25 3.71 -4.98
C ALA A 65 -6.04 4.65 -5.06
N SER A 66 -6.28 5.90 -5.44
CA SER A 66 -5.25 6.94 -5.46
C SER A 66 -5.83 8.27 -5.00
N VAL A 67 -4.95 9.10 -4.42
CA VAL A 67 -5.26 10.47 -4.05
C VAL A 67 -4.28 11.35 -4.81
N SER A 68 -4.80 12.21 -5.68
CA SER A 68 -3.99 13.10 -6.51
C SER A 68 -4.36 14.55 -6.28
N LYS A 69 -3.36 15.42 -6.23
CA LYS A 69 -3.56 16.86 -6.13
C LYS A 69 -3.85 17.43 -7.52
N ARG A 70 -4.98 18.14 -7.67
CA ARG A 70 -5.37 18.85 -8.90
C ARG A 70 -4.91 20.32 -8.86
N SER A 71 -4.89 20.94 -7.68
CA SER A 71 -4.45 22.31 -7.47
C SER A 71 -3.97 22.50 -6.03
N ASP A 72 -3.07 23.47 -5.81
CA ASP A 72 -2.54 23.82 -4.49
C ASP A 72 -3.48 24.68 -3.65
N GLU A 73 -4.54 25.23 -4.26
CA GLU A 73 -5.42 26.20 -3.60
C GLU A 73 -6.77 25.61 -3.20
N GLY A 74 -7.19 25.94 -1.98
CA GLY A 74 -8.48 25.57 -1.40
C GLY A 74 -8.42 24.34 -0.50
N TYR A 75 -9.59 23.94 -0.01
CA TYR A 75 -9.76 22.78 0.86
C TYR A 75 -10.88 21.91 0.30
N TYR A 76 -10.59 21.28 -0.84
CA TYR A 76 -11.56 20.52 -1.62
C TYR A 76 -11.11 19.09 -1.80
N ALA A 77 -11.99 18.13 -1.55
CA ALA A 77 -11.73 16.71 -1.81
C ALA A 77 -12.89 16.13 -2.61
N GLU A 78 -12.63 15.77 -3.85
CA GLU A 78 -13.61 15.21 -4.79
C GLU A 78 -13.45 13.69 -4.88
N LEU A 79 -14.55 12.94 -4.82
CA LEU A 79 -14.55 11.50 -5.04
C LEU A 79 -14.93 11.17 -6.49
N VAL A 80 -14.11 10.34 -7.13
CA VAL A 80 -14.38 9.79 -8.46
C VAL A 80 -14.26 8.26 -8.40
N ILE A 81 -15.38 7.58 -8.64
CA ILE A 81 -15.42 6.11 -8.73
C ILE A 81 -15.43 5.73 -10.21
N MET A 82 -14.55 4.82 -10.58
CA MET A 82 -14.33 4.34 -11.94
C MET A 82 -14.61 2.83 -11.99
N ASP A 83 -15.45 2.41 -12.93
CA ASP A 83 -15.65 1.02 -13.28
C ASP A 83 -15.17 0.79 -14.71
N SER A 84 -14.18 -0.10 -14.87
CA SER A 84 -13.71 -0.52 -16.19
C SER A 84 -13.31 0.65 -17.11
N GLY A 85 -12.80 1.74 -16.53
CA GLY A 85 -12.36 2.94 -17.24
C GLY A 85 -13.41 4.04 -17.38
N LEU A 86 -14.66 3.81 -16.96
CA LEU A 86 -15.76 4.78 -17.03
C LEU A 86 -16.15 5.30 -15.63
N PRO A 87 -16.45 6.59 -15.47
CA PRO A 87 -16.96 7.11 -14.20
C PRO A 87 -18.33 6.51 -13.87
N LEU A 88 -18.45 5.88 -12.71
CA LEU A 88 -19.69 5.33 -12.19
C LEU A 88 -20.54 6.46 -11.60
N ARG A 89 -21.70 6.73 -12.22
CA ARG A 89 -22.52 7.90 -11.85
C ARG A 89 -23.45 7.67 -10.66
N ASN A 90 -23.91 6.45 -10.42
CA ASN A 90 -24.88 6.15 -9.37
C ASN A 90 -24.44 4.92 -8.54
N PRO A 91 -23.34 5.03 -7.80
CA PRO A 91 -22.92 3.99 -6.87
C PRO A 91 -24.01 3.76 -5.81
N GLN A 92 -24.34 2.49 -5.56
CA GLN A 92 -25.34 2.11 -4.58
C GLN A 92 -24.83 2.37 -3.15
N ASP A 93 -25.70 2.91 -2.29
CA ASP A 93 -25.38 3.21 -0.89
C ASP A 93 -24.08 4.01 -0.71
N LEU A 94 -23.79 4.94 -1.63
CA LEU A 94 -22.60 5.77 -1.54
C LEU A 94 -22.70 6.70 -0.33
N GLN A 95 -21.75 6.53 0.57
CA GLN A 95 -21.56 7.34 1.76
C GLN A 95 -20.11 7.82 1.79
N MET A 96 -19.93 9.11 1.99
CA MET A 96 -18.64 9.68 2.28
C MET A 96 -18.73 10.32 3.66
N THR A 97 -17.71 10.15 4.47
CA THR A 97 -17.65 10.72 5.83
C THR A 97 -16.28 11.35 5.98
N GLY A 98 -16.23 12.52 6.61
CA GLY A 98 -15.01 13.28 6.82
C GLY A 98 -14.84 13.64 8.29
N SER A 99 -13.60 13.81 8.73
CA SER A 99 -13.31 14.28 10.09
C SER A 99 -13.71 15.75 10.33
N SER A 100 -13.83 16.55 9.25
CA SER A 100 -14.20 17.97 9.29
C SER A 100 -14.70 18.45 7.92
N GLY A 101 -15.15 19.71 7.85
CA GLY A 101 -15.65 20.32 6.63
C GLY A 101 -17.13 20.02 6.37
N SER A 102 -17.60 20.44 5.19
CA SER A 102 -18.97 20.24 4.75
C SER A 102 -19.00 19.30 3.55
N GLN A 103 -19.84 18.28 3.62
CA GLN A 103 -20.09 17.41 2.49
C GLN A 103 -21.11 18.05 1.56
N VAL A 104 -20.77 18.13 0.29
CA VAL A 104 -21.69 18.54 -0.78
C VAL A 104 -21.86 17.34 -1.71
N SER A 105 -23.11 16.97 -1.96
CA SER A 105 -23.47 15.93 -2.92
C SER A 105 -24.23 16.58 -4.07
N ASP A 106 -23.67 16.53 -5.27
CA ASP A 106 -24.30 17.01 -6.49
C ASP A 106 -24.45 15.86 -7.49
N GLY A 107 -25.68 15.32 -7.56
CA GLY A 107 -26.03 14.19 -8.43
C GLY A 107 -25.10 12.99 -8.25
N SER A 108 -24.18 12.81 -9.18
CA SER A 108 -23.22 11.70 -9.23
C SER A 108 -21.90 11.95 -8.50
N HIS A 109 -21.68 13.16 -7.98
CA HIS A 109 -20.42 13.54 -7.36
C HIS A 109 -20.63 13.81 -5.87
N ILE A 110 -19.68 13.36 -5.07
CA ILE A 110 -19.57 13.75 -3.66
C ILE A 110 -18.24 14.45 -3.48
N LEU A 111 -18.29 15.61 -2.85
CA LEU A 111 -17.13 16.40 -2.51
C LEU A 111 -17.21 16.90 -1.07
N PHE A 112 -16.04 17.16 -0.50
CA PHE A 112 -15.89 17.86 0.77
C PHE A 112 -15.30 19.23 0.53
N GLU A 113 -15.92 20.25 1.11
CA GLU A 113 -15.44 21.63 1.09
C GLU A 113 -15.04 22.09 2.49
N ASN A 114 -14.09 23.03 2.53
CA ASN A 114 -13.68 23.73 3.74
C ASN A 114 -13.28 22.80 4.89
N PHE A 115 -12.63 21.67 4.58
CA PHE A 115 -12.12 20.74 5.59
C PHE A 115 -10.90 21.31 6.32
N GLY A 116 -10.74 20.93 7.58
CA GLY A 116 -9.56 21.22 8.40
C GLY A 116 -8.48 20.16 8.25
N LEU A 117 -7.22 20.56 8.40
CA LEU A 117 -6.07 19.67 8.34
C LEU A 117 -5.64 19.24 9.75
N PRO A 118 -5.23 17.97 9.96
CA PRO A 118 -5.29 16.87 8.99
C PRO A 118 -6.73 16.39 8.75
N PHE A 119 -7.08 16.15 7.49
CA PHE A 119 -8.38 15.64 7.11
C PHE A 119 -8.31 14.13 6.92
N GLU A 120 -9.28 13.42 7.49
CA GLU A 120 -9.45 11.98 7.32
C GLU A 120 -10.83 11.72 6.73
N GLY A 121 -10.86 11.07 5.56
CA GLY A 121 -12.07 10.75 4.84
C GLY A 121 -12.25 9.24 4.73
N THR A 122 -13.49 8.78 4.87
CA THR A 122 -13.88 7.40 4.60
C THR A 122 -15.02 7.35 3.61
N VAL A 123 -14.82 6.59 2.54
CA VAL A 123 -15.80 6.33 1.48
C VAL A 123 -16.29 4.91 1.61
N ARG A 124 -17.61 4.72 1.59
CA ARG A 124 -18.28 3.42 1.60
C ARG A 124 -19.32 3.38 0.49
N PHE A 125 -19.36 2.30 -0.26
CA PHE A 125 -20.38 2.08 -1.28
C PHE A 125 -20.51 0.60 -1.59
N LYS A 126 -21.63 0.22 -2.17
CA LYS A 126 -21.88 -1.13 -2.65
C LYS A 126 -21.83 -1.15 -4.17
N SER A 127 -21.27 -2.23 -4.70
CA SER A 127 -21.30 -2.45 -6.15
C SER A 127 -21.04 -3.91 -6.50
N PRO A 128 -21.58 -4.38 -7.63
CA PRO A 128 -21.39 -5.74 -8.07
C PRO A 128 -19.93 -6.01 -8.46
N ASN A 129 -19.60 -7.30 -8.52
CA ASN A 129 -18.41 -7.77 -9.22
C ASN A 129 -18.61 -7.68 -10.74
N LYS A 130 -17.53 -7.88 -11.50
CA LYS A 130 -17.56 -7.81 -12.98
C LYS A 130 -18.54 -8.79 -13.63
N MET A 131 -18.93 -9.86 -12.92
CA MET A 131 -19.89 -10.87 -13.39
C MET A 131 -21.34 -10.59 -12.94
N ASN A 132 -21.57 -9.50 -12.19
CA ASN A 132 -22.86 -9.15 -11.59
C ASN A 132 -23.50 -10.23 -10.70
N THR A 133 -22.70 -11.10 -10.10
CA THR A 133 -23.19 -12.23 -9.27
C THR A 133 -23.16 -11.95 -7.78
N VAL A 134 -22.24 -11.10 -7.30
CA VAL A 134 -22.06 -10.79 -5.88
C VAL A 134 -21.89 -9.29 -5.71
N ILE A 135 -22.60 -8.73 -4.72
CA ILE A 135 -22.46 -7.32 -4.33
C ILE A 135 -21.43 -7.23 -3.20
N TYR A 136 -20.38 -6.43 -3.41
CA TYR A 136 -19.36 -6.17 -2.40
C TYR A 136 -19.58 -4.81 -1.75
N GLU A 137 -19.41 -4.76 -0.43
CA GLU A 137 -19.19 -3.50 0.29
C GLU A 137 -17.73 -3.08 0.10
N ARG A 138 -17.54 -1.90 -0.49
CA ARG A 138 -16.24 -1.32 -0.81
C ARG A 138 -15.98 -0.16 0.14
N VAL A 139 -14.82 -0.18 0.79
CA VAL A 139 -14.45 0.81 1.82
C VAL A 139 -13.06 1.34 1.55
N ILE A 140 -12.91 2.66 1.65
CA ILE A 140 -11.63 3.36 1.51
C ILE A 140 -11.52 4.36 2.63
N SER A 141 -10.35 4.41 3.24
CA SER A 141 -9.98 5.50 4.12
C SER A 141 -8.76 6.20 3.55
N PHE A 142 -8.75 7.52 3.61
CA PHE A 142 -7.67 8.36 3.12
C PHE A 142 -7.41 9.52 4.07
N LYS A 143 -6.20 10.06 4.00
CA LYS A 143 -5.75 11.17 4.81
C LYS A 143 -5.13 12.24 3.93
N ILE A 144 -5.47 13.50 4.19
CA ILE A 144 -4.93 14.68 3.53
C ILE A 144 -4.32 15.56 4.62
N ASN A 145 -3.04 15.89 4.47
CA ASN A 145 -2.27 16.69 5.42
C ASN A 145 -1.95 18.09 4.88
N GLU A 146 -2.19 18.34 3.59
CA GLU A 146 -1.89 19.61 2.92
C GLU A 146 -3.14 20.23 2.28
N ALA A 147 -3.14 21.56 2.23
CA ALA A 147 -4.15 22.32 1.52
C ALA A 147 -4.06 22.04 0.01
N GLY A 148 -5.21 22.09 -0.65
CA GLY A 148 -5.36 21.93 -2.08
C GLY A 148 -6.69 21.35 -2.49
N ARG A 149 -6.83 21.16 -3.80
CA ARG A 149 -7.92 20.40 -4.41
C ARG A 149 -7.43 19.00 -4.67
N TRP A 150 -7.99 18.04 -3.95
CA TRP A 150 -7.64 16.64 -4.01
C TRP A 150 -8.73 15.87 -4.74
N VAL A 151 -8.30 14.91 -5.55
CA VAL A 151 -9.18 13.97 -6.23
C VAL A 151 -8.85 12.59 -5.71
N VAL A 152 -9.84 11.96 -5.07
CA VAL A 152 -9.79 10.58 -4.62
C VAL A 152 -10.37 9.73 -5.73
N ARG A 153 -9.49 9.03 -6.45
CA ARG A 153 -9.89 8.14 -7.52
C ARG A 153 -9.92 6.70 -7.03
N VAL A 154 -11.01 6.01 -7.34
CA VAL A 154 -11.25 4.62 -6.97
C VAL A 154 -11.54 3.83 -8.23
N ASP A 155 -10.74 2.83 -8.54
CA ASP A 155 -11.03 1.90 -9.63
C ASP A 155 -11.50 0.56 -9.05
N ILE A 156 -12.66 0.08 -9.52
CA ILE A 156 -13.29 -1.17 -9.09
C ILE A 156 -13.11 -2.31 -10.09
#